data_AF-A0A934VGG0-F1
#
_entry.id   AF-A0A934VGG0-F1
#
_cell.length_a   1.000
_cell.length_b   1.000
_cell.length_c   1.000
_cell.angle_alpha   90.00
_cell.angle_beta   90.00
_cell.angle_gamma   90.00
#
_symmetry.space_group_name_H-M   'P 1'
#
loop_
_entity.id
_entity.type
_entity.pdbx_description
1 polymer ?
#
loop_
_entity_poly.entity_id
_entity_poly.type
_entity_poly.pdbx_seq_one_letter_code
_entity_poly.pdbx_strand_id
1 'polypeptide(L)'
;MIALIGNRPIIQVGRHQVHDYDTRWLGDALQRAARAAEREDFPFLDEIRRGVEEYLETKCSLELLSIDALYQRVRKMLEKIGCQHIAEKLEPLAPPVTISLEQAAREAGNGFELAFFTHLRDEIAHLGEAGAEEVRFTGLLESVQVLSGSSDWNANCDRLLTEIRAFLHRHDRVRRRLHVESDRKD
;
A
#
# COMPACT_ATOMS: atom_id res chain seq x y z
N MET A 1 -17.16 21.32 -7.38
CA MET A 1 -17.47 20.15 -8.23
C MET A 1 -16.58 19.02 -7.74
N ILE A 2 -17.13 18.09 -6.98
CA ILE A 2 -16.35 16.97 -6.41
C ILE A 2 -16.38 15.89 -7.47
N ALA A 3 -15.27 15.70 -8.19
CA ALA A 3 -15.15 14.62 -9.16
C ALA A 3 -15.20 13.30 -8.38
N LEU A 4 -16.17 12.44 -8.69
CA LEU A 4 -16.15 11.04 -8.27
C LEU A 4 -14.86 10.44 -8.81
N ILE A 5 -13.91 10.18 -7.91
CA ILE A 5 -12.68 9.44 -8.20
C ILE A 5 -13.12 8.08 -8.75
N GLY A 6 -12.41 7.62 -9.78
CA GLY A 6 -12.93 6.74 -10.83
C GLY A 6 -13.58 5.44 -10.35
N ASN A 7 -14.40 4.86 -11.22
CA ASN A 7 -15.20 3.64 -11.04
C ASN A 7 -14.35 2.35 -10.91
N ARG A 8 -13.24 2.40 -10.18
CA ARG A 8 -12.24 1.34 -10.05
C ARG A 8 -12.58 0.40 -8.90
N PRO A 9 -12.13 -0.87 -8.95
CA PRO A 9 -12.29 -1.79 -7.82
C PRO A 9 -11.50 -1.30 -6.61
N ILE A 10 -11.92 -1.76 -5.44
CA ILE A 10 -11.14 -1.71 -4.22
C ILE A 10 -10.05 -2.78 -4.35
N ILE A 11 -8.78 -2.42 -4.17
CA ILE A 11 -7.68 -3.39 -4.24
C ILE A 11 -7.40 -3.94 -2.85
N GLN A 12 -7.49 -5.25 -2.71
CA GLN A 12 -7.13 -5.93 -1.46
C GLN A 12 -5.64 -6.30 -1.47
N VAL A 13 -4.90 -5.77 -0.48
CA VAL A 13 -3.48 -6.02 -0.25
C VAL A 13 -3.33 -6.62 1.15
N GLY A 14 -3.16 -7.92 1.24
CA GLY A 14 -3.27 -8.65 2.51
C GLY A 14 -4.65 -8.41 3.15
N ARG A 15 -4.66 -7.85 4.37
CA ARG A 15 -5.90 -7.47 5.08
C ARG A 15 -6.42 -6.07 4.75
N HIS A 16 -5.66 -5.26 4.01
CA HIS A 16 -6.00 -3.87 3.73
C HIS A 16 -6.81 -3.72 2.44
N GLN A 17 -7.70 -2.74 2.44
CA GLN A 17 -8.47 -2.31 1.29
C GLN A 17 -7.96 -0.93 0.86
N VAL A 18 -7.47 -0.84 -0.38
CA VAL A 18 -6.95 0.38 -0.96
C VAL A 18 -7.99 0.96 -1.92
N HIS A 19 -8.37 2.21 -1.64
CA HIS A 19 -9.34 2.99 -2.41
C HIS A 19 -8.62 4.15 -3.11
N ASP A 20 -9.27 4.76 -4.11
CA ASP A 20 -8.84 6.03 -4.72
C ASP A 20 -7.36 6.09 -5.16
N TYR A 21 -6.80 4.95 -5.55
CA TYR A 21 -5.41 4.83 -5.97
C TYR A 21 -5.19 5.35 -7.40
N ASP A 22 -4.01 5.93 -7.63
CA ASP A 22 -3.48 6.10 -8.98
C ASP A 22 -2.93 4.76 -9.52
N THR A 23 -2.61 4.72 -10.81
CA THR A 23 -2.18 3.50 -11.52
C THR A 23 -0.73 3.57 -11.99
N ARG A 24 0.07 4.49 -11.44
CA ARG A 24 1.50 4.61 -11.77
C ARG A 24 2.27 3.36 -11.37
N TRP A 25 1.92 2.77 -10.23
CA TRP A 25 2.50 1.51 -9.76
C TRP A 25 2.30 0.35 -10.76
N LEU A 26 1.18 0.31 -11.51
CA LEU A 26 1.00 -0.70 -12.57
C LEU A 26 2.00 -0.49 -13.71
N GLY A 27 2.23 0.77 -14.09
CA GLY A 27 3.25 1.14 -15.08
C GLY A 27 4.65 0.74 -14.64
N ASP A 28 4.99 1.04 -13.39
CA ASP A 28 6.28 0.67 -12.80
C ASP A 28 6.46 -0.86 -12.77
N ALA A 29 5.43 -1.62 -12.40
CA ALA A 29 5.48 -3.09 -12.39
C ALA A 29 5.68 -3.67 -13.79
N LEU A 30 4.94 -3.18 -14.78
CA LEU A 30 5.08 -3.58 -16.17
C LEU A 30 6.46 -3.22 -16.72
N GLN A 31 6.99 -2.05 -16.36
CA GLN A 31 8.33 -1.62 -16.79
C GLN A 31 9.42 -2.51 -16.17
N ARG A 32 9.32 -2.83 -14.88
CA ARG A 32 10.24 -3.76 -14.20
C ARG A 32 10.21 -5.14 -14.88
N ALA A 33 9.02 -5.64 -15.19
CA ALA A 33 8.86 -6.92 -15.89
C ALA A 33 9.48 -6.88 -17.30
N ALA A 34 9.28 -5.80 -18.05
CA ALA A 34 9.87 -5.62 -19.37
C ALA A 34 11.41 -5.59 -19.31
N ARG A 35 11.99 -4.88 -18.33
CA ARG A 35 13.45 -4.88 -18.09
C ARG A 35 13.97 -6.26 -17.71
N ALA A 36 13.30 -6.95 -16.79
CA ALA A 36 13.67 -8.30 -16.37
C ALA A 36 13.52 -9.35 -17.50
N ALA A 37 12.73 -9.04 -18.53
CA ALA A 37 12.59 -9.83 -19.74
C ALA A 37 13.56 -9.40 -20.86
N GLU A 38 14.49 -8.48 -20.61
CA GLU A 38 15.43 -7.92 -21.60
C GLU A 38 14.71 -7.24 -22.80
N ARG A 39 13.56 -6.61 -22.51
CA ARG A 39 12.70 -5.92 -23.49
C ARG A 39 12.48 -4.47 -23.08
N GLU A 40 13.55 -3.74 -22.78
CA GLU A 40 13.46 -2.35 -22.31
C GLU A 40 12.83 -1.41 -23.36
N ASP A 41 13.05 -1.67 -24.64
CA ASP A 41 12.51 -0.90 -25.77
C ASP A 41 11.09 -1.34 -26.19
N PHE A 42 10.34 -2.02 -25.32
CA PHE A 42 8.99 -2.48 -25.65
C PHE A 42 8.03 -1.29 -25.83
N PRO A 43 7.54 -1.00 -27.05
CA PRO A 43 6.91 0.29 -27.36
C PRO A 43 5.45 0.38 -26.89
N PHE A 44 4.84 -0.73 -26.45
CA PHE A 44 3.41 -0.81 -26.14
C PHE A 44 3.09 -0.80 -24.64
N LEU A 45 4.07 -0.47 -23.79
CA LEU A 45 3.90 -0.58 -22.34
C LEU A 45 2.79 0.35 -21.82
N ASP A 46 2.73 1.57 -22.35
CA ASP A 46 1.71 2.56 -21.98
C ASP A 46 0.33 2.20 -22.52
N GLU A 47 0.24 1.60 -23.70
CA GLU A 47 -0.99 1.04 -24.26
C GLU A 47 -1.53 -0.10 -23.39
N ILE A 48 -0.66 -1.02 -22.95
CA ILE A 48 -1.03 -2.10 -22.04
C ILE A 48 -1.51 -1.53 -20.71
N ARG A 49 -0.77 -0.57 -20.14
CA ARG A 49 -1.15 0.08 -18.88
C ARG A 49 -2.55 0.69 -18.98
N ARG A 50 -2.81 1.47 -20.01
CA ARG A 50 -4.13 2.07 -20.28
C ARG A 50 -5.22 1.02 -20.47
N GLY A 51 -4.93 -0.07 -21.18
CA GLY A 51 -5.88 -1.18 -21.34
C GLY A 51 -6.24 -1.87 -20.02
N VAL A 52 -5.28 -2.00 -19.09
CA VAL A 52 -5.53 -2.51 -17.74
C VAL A 52 -6.35 -1.50 -16.93
N GLU A 53 -6.03 -0.21 -17.01
CA GLU A 53 -6.80 0.87 -16.35
C GLU A 53 -8.27 0.85 -16.81
N GLU A 54 -8.52 0.78 -18.11
CA GLU A 54 -9.86 0.70 -18.69
C GLU A 54 -10.59 -0.58 -18.28
N TYR A 55 -9.90 -1.72 -18.24
CA TYR A 55 -10.48 -2.97 -17.75
C TYR A 55 -10.92 -2.86 -16.28
N LEU A 56 -10.11 -2.24 -15.42
CA LEU A 56 -10.47 -2.02 -14.03
C LEU A 56 -11.72 -1.14 -13.89
N GLU A 57 -11.80 -0.06 -14.67
CA GLU A 57 -12.91 0.91 -14.62
C GLU A 57 -14.23 0.38 -15.21
N THR A 58 -14.15 -0.55 -16.17
CA THR A 58 -15.33 -0.99 -16.94
C THR A 58 -15.80 -2.40 -16.58
N LYS A 59 -14.90 -3.30 -16.18
CA LYS A 59 -15.21 -4.73 -15.94
C LYS A 59 -15.10 -5.15 -14.49
N CYS A 60 -14.32 -4.44 -13.67
CA CYS A 60 -14.16 -4.71 -12.24
C CYS A 60 -14.69 -3.58 -11.36
N SER A 61 -15.54 -2.73 -11.92
CA SER A 61 -16.04 -1.56 -11.20
C SER A 61 -16.73 -1.94 -9.90
N LEU A 62 -16.35 -1.29 -8.80
CA LEU A 62 -16.93 -1.49 -7.46
C LEU A 62 -16.77 -2.91 -6.89
N GLU A 63 -15.92 -3.75 -7.48
CA GLU A 63 -15.58 -5.06 -6.93
C GLU A 63 -14.43 -4.96 -5.91
N LEU A 64 -14.39 -5.89 -4.95
CA LEU A 64 -13.19 -6.15 -4.17
C LEU A 64 -12.28 -7.09 -4.97
N LEU A 65 -11.07 -6.63 -5.29
CA LEU A 65 -10.12 -7.37 -6.12
C LEU A 65 -8.79 -7.55 -5.39
N SER A 66 -8.37 -8.78 -5.14
CA SER A 66 -7.05 -9.03 -4.57
C SER A 66 -5.94 -8.68 -5.56
N ILE A 67 -4.81 -8.19 -5.03
CA ILE A 67 -3.64 -7.86 -5.83
C ILE A 67 -3.18 -9.06 -6.67
N ASP A 68 -3.17 -10.27 -6.09
CA ASP A 68 -2.84 -11.50 -6.81
C ASP A 68 -3.80 -11.78 -7.97
N ALA A 69 -5.10 -11.64 -7.75
CA ALA A 69 -6.10 -11.88 -8.78
C ALA A 69 -5.96 -10.87 -9.93
N LEU A 70 -5.65 -9.61 -9.63
CA LEU A 70 -5.34 -8.60 -10.63
C LEU A 70 -4.11 -9.01 -11.47
N TYR A 71 -2.99 -9.34 -10.82
CA TYR A 71 -1.77 -9.73 -11.53
C TYR A 71 -1.95 -11.02 -12.34
N GLN A 72 -2.74 -11.99 -11.86
CA GLN A 72 -3.09 -13.17 -12.65
C GLN A 72 -3.90 -12.83 -13.91
N ARG A 73 -4.81 -11.84 -13.85
CA ARG A 73 -5.56 -11.37 -15.02
C ARG A 73 -4.64 -10.65 -16.00
N VAL A 74 -3.73 -9.81 -15.50
CA VAL A 74 -2.75 -9.09 -16.33
C VAL A 74 -1.79 -10.09 -17.01
N ARG A 75 -1.28 -11.11 -16.31
CA ARG A 75 -0.45 -12.16 -16.91
C ARG A 75 -1.15 -12.86 -18.07
N LYS A 76 -2.40 -13.31 -17.86
CA LYS A 76 -3.21 -13.94 -18.92
C LYS A 76 -3.46 -12.99 -20.10
N MET A 77 -3.64 -11.70 -19.85
CA MET A 77 -3.76 -10.70 -20.91
C MET A 77 -2.47 -10.59 -21.71
N LEU A 78 -1.32 -10.47 -21.04
CA LEU A 78 0.01 -10.40 -21.65
C LEU A 78 0.32 -11.64 -22.50
N GLU A 79 0.03 -12.84 -21.99
CA GLU A 79 0.17 -14.10 -22.72
C GLU A 79 -0.66 -14.10 -24.02
N LYS A 80 -1.92 -13.66 -23.96
CA LYS A 80 -2.84 -13.61 -25.11
C LYS A 80 -2.38 -12.66 -26.20
N ILE A 81 -1.71 -11.57 -25.85
CA ILE A 81 -1.17 -10.59 -26.81
C ILE A 81 0.28 -10.91 -27.22
N GLY A 82 0.79 -12.09 -26.87
CA GLY A 82 2.12 -12.56 -27.27
C GLY A 82 3.29 -12.03 -26.41
N CYS A 83 3.00 -11.41 -25.28
CA CYS A 83 3.99 -10.86 -24.33
C CYS A 83 4.35 -11.85 -23.20
N GLN A 84 4.56 -13.12 -23.55
CA GLN A 84 4.77 -14.23 -22.60
C GLN A 84 5.98 -13.98 -21.66
N HIS A 85 7.12 -13.59 -22.20
CA HIS A 85 8.32 -13.32 -21.41
C HIS A 85 8.13 -12.19 -20.38
N ILE A 86 7.32 -11.17 -20.71
CA ILE A 86 6.98 -10.10 -19.76
C ILE A 86 6.02 -10.63 -18.69
N ALA A 87 5.05 -11.47 -19.07
CA ALA A 87 4.12 -12.09 -18.14
C ALA A 87 4.83 -12.98 -17.10
N GLU A 88 5.84 -13.75 -17.52
CA GLU A 88 6.66 -14.61 -16.66
C GLU A 88 7.47 -13.83 -15.63
N LYS A 89 7.94 -12.64 -16.01
CA LYS A 89 8.74 -11.75 -15.15
C LYS A 89 7.89 -10.73 -14.37
N LEU A 90 6.58 -10.77 -14.52
CA LEU A 90 5.69 -9.81 -13.85
C LEU A 90 5.56 -10.16 -12.36
N GLU A 91 6.10 -9.31 -11.52
CA GLU A 91 5.98 -9.37 -10.06
C GLU A 91 4.87 -8.44 -9.56
N PRO A 92 4.08 -8.85 -8.54
CA PRO A 92 3.10 -7.97 -7.92
C PRO A 92 3.75 -6.75 -7.28
N LEU A 93 3.26 -5.57 -7.61
CA LEU A 93 3.53 -4.31 -6.94
C LEU A 93 2.19 -3.78 -6.47
N ALA A 94 2.05 -3.46 -5.19
CA ALA A 94 0.80 -2.94 -4.66
C ALA A 94 0.76 -1.40 -4.77
N PRO A 95 -0.44 -0.80 -4.88
CA PRO A 95 -0.59 0.63 -4.65
C PRO A 95 -0.14 1.01 -3.23
N PRO A 96 0.18 2.29 -2.96
CA PRO A 96 0.49 2.77 -1.62
C PRO A 96 -0.60 2.36 -0.61
N VAL A 97 -0.21 1.69 0.46
CA VAL A 97 -1.12 1.20 1.49
C VAL A 97 -1.08 2.13 2.69
N THR A 98 -2.23 2.54 3.23
CA THR A 98 -2.30 3.34 4.45
C THR A 98 -2.67 2.47 5.65
N ILE A 99 -1.89 2.54 6.72
CA ILE A 99 -2.14 1.89 8.00
C ILE A 99 -2.55 2.94 9.03
N SER A 100 -3.69 2.72 9.70
CA SER A 100 -4.08 3.51 10.87
C SER A 100 -3.40 2.98 12.12
N LEU A 101 -2.49 3.77 12.68
CA LEU A 101 -1.80 3.44 13.93
C LEU A 101 -2.77 3.46 15.11
N GLU A 102 -3.80 4.29 15.06
CA GLU A 102 -4.86 4.32 16.06
C GLU A 102 -5.61 2.97 16.09
N GLN A 103 -5.99 2.45 14.92
CA GLN A 103 -6.64 1.16 14.82
C GLN A 103 -5.73 0.02 15.28
N ALA A 104 -4.46 0.05 14.89
CA ALA A 104 -3.47 -0.92 15.35
C ALA A 104 -3.26 -0.87 16.87
N ALA A 105 -3.27 0.33 17.48
CA ALA A 105 -3.21 0.51 18.93
C ALA A 105 -4.44 -0.07 19.64
N ARG A 106 -5.64 0.16 19.09
CA ARG A 106 -6.89 -0.43 19.62
C ARG A 106 -6.88 -1.96 19.55
N GLU A 107 -6.37 -2.52 18.46
CA GLU A 107 -6.25 -3.98 18.27
C GLU A 107 -5.25 -4.61 19.26
N ALA A 108 -4.14 -3.92 19.54
CA ALA A 108 -3.14 -4.37 20.52
C ALA A 108 -3.65 -4.30 21.98
N GLY A 109 -4.59 -3.39 22.26
CA GLY A 109 -5.15 -3.15 23.59
C GLY A 109 -4.38 -2.10 24.41
N ASN A 110 -5.09 -1.42 25.31
CA ASN A 110 -4.55 -0.34 26.13
C ASN A 110 -3.35 -0.81 26.98
N GLY A 111 -2.24 -0.07 26.95
CA GLY A 111 -1.03 -0.38 27.73
C GLY A 111 -0.16 -1.50 27.18
N PHE A 112 -0.47 -2.07 26.01
CA PHE A 112 0.32 -3.15 25.40
C PHE A 112 1.24 -2.63 24.28
N GLU A 113 2.14 -1.71 24.62
CA GLU A 113 3.12 -1.10 23.69
C GLU A 113 3.93 -2.17 22.92
N LEU A 114 4.36 -3.24 23.60
CA LEU A 114 5.12 -4.33 22.98
C LEU A 114 4.31 -5.12 21.95
N ALA A 115 3.02 -5.36 22.24
CA ALA A 115 2.13 -6.04 21.31
C ALA A 115 1.88 -5.17 20.08
N PHE A 116 1.67 -3.88 20.27
CA PHE A 116 1.54 -2.90 19.19
C PHE A 116 2.74 -2.92 18.24
N PHE A 117 3.97 -2.79 18.76
CA PHE A 117 5.17 -2.82 17.91
C PHE A 117 5.38 -4.17 17.21
N THR A 118 5.00 -5.27 17.86
CA THR A 118 5.09 -6.61 17.27
C THR A 118 4.11 -6.75 16.11
N HIS A 119 2.83 -6.41 16.34
CA HIS A 119 1.79 -6.46 15.31
C HIS A 119 2.11 -5.55 14.13
N LEU A 120 2.54 -4.32 14.40
CA LEU A 120 2.87 -3.37 13.33
C LEU A 120 4.06 -3.84 12.49
N ARG A 121 5.08 -4.44 13.11
CA ARG A 121 6.21 -5.02 12.38
C ARG A 121 5.76 -6.18 11.48
N ASP A 122 4.98 -7.09 12.03
CA ASP A 122 4.52 -8.27 11.30
C ASP A 122 3.58 -7.88 10.15
N GLU A 123 2.74 -6.86 10.36
CA GLU A 123 1.89 -6.26 9.33
C GLU A 123 2.69 -5.61 8.20
N ILE A 124 3.71 -4.80 8.51
CA ILE A 124 4.60 -4.19 7.50
C ILE A 124 5.35 -5.26 6.69
N ALA A 125 5.77 -6.35 7.35
CA ALA A 125 6.42 -7.47 6.69
C ALA A 125 5.45 -8.16 5.72
N HIS A 126 4.25 -8.49 6.17
CA HIS A 126 3.22 -9.15 5.37
C HIS A 126 2.77 -8.30 4.17
N LEU A 127 2.60 -6.99 4.36
CA LEU A 127 2.34 -6.06 3.26
C LEU A 127 3.48 -6.05 2.24
N GLY A 128 4.72 -6.17 2.71
CA GLY A 128 5.88 -6.34 1.86
C GLY A 128 5.84 -7.57 0.96
N GLU A 129 5.46 -8.71 1.53
CA GLU A 129 5.29 -9.97 0.80
C GLU A 129 4.17 -9.85 -0.26
N ALA A 130 3.15 -9.05 0.01
CA ALA A 130 2.07 -8.73 -0.93
C ALA A 130 2.45 -7.68 -1.99
N GLY A 131 3.71 -7.22 -2.03
CA GLY A 131 4.21 -6.25 -3.01
C GLY A 131 4.04 -4.78 -2.61
N ALA A 132 3.67 -4.46 -1.36
CA ALA A 132 3.58 -3.07 -0.90
C ALA A 132 4.96 -2.50 -0.56
N GLU A 133 5.47 -1.69 -1.48
CA GLU A 133 6.72 -0.96 -1.31
C GLU A 133 6.54 0.40 -0.62
N GLU A 134 5.38 1.03 -0.78
CA GLU A 134 5.01 2.30 -0.13
C GLU A 134 3.91 2.07 0.91
N VAL A 135 4.18 2.35 2.18
CA VAL A 135 3.23 2.14 3.30
C VAL A 135 3.09 3.41 4.13
N ARG A 136 1.99 4.13 4.00
CA ARG A 136 1.73 5.37 4.75
C ARG A 136 1.13 5.06 6.12
N PHE A 137 1.37 5.95 7.08
CA PHE A 137 0.84 5.81 8.44
C PHE A 137 0.01 7.03 8.81
N THR A 138 -1.14 6.81 9.46
CA THR A 138 -2.02 7.86 9.98
C THR A 138 -2.38 7.59 11.43
N GLY A 139 -2.95 8.59 12.13
CA GLY A 139 -3.45 8.42 13.50
C GLY A 139 -2.34 8.27 14.56
N LEU A 140 -1.20 8.93 14.37
CA LEU A 140 -0.04 8.79 15.26
C LEU A 140 -0.35 9.31 16.68
N LEU A 141 -0.95 10.49 16.81
CA LEU A 141 -1.20 11.09 18.12
C LEU A 141 -2.28 10.31 18.89
N GLU A 142 -3.31 9.88 18.17
CA GLU A 142 -4.41 9.06 18.67
C GLU A 142 -3.90 7.69 19.12
N SER A 143 -2.97 7.08 18.37
CA SER A 143 -2.33 5.82 18.78
C SER A 143 -1.58 5.95 20.11
N VAL A 144 -0.88 7.07 20.33
CA VAL A 144 -0.19 7.35 21.60
C VAL A 144 -1.19 7.49 22.74
N GLN A 145 -2.28 8.23 22.52
CA GLN A 145 -3.35 8.38 23.52
C GLN A 145 -3.95 7.02 23.90
N VAL A 146 -4.31 6.19 22.92
CA VAL A 146 -4.85 4.84 23.15
C VAL A 146 -3.87 3.97 23.94
N LEU A 147 -2.60 3.92 23.52
CA LEU A 147 -1.58 3.10 24.18
C LEU A 147 -1.26 3.59 25.59
N SER A 148 -1.26 4.91 25.82
CA SER A 148 -0.99 5.50 27.13
C SER A 148 -2.10 5.25 28.16
N GLY A 149 -3.33 4.94 27.70
CA GLY A 149 -4.49 4.72 28.56
C GLY A 149 -4.90 5.93 29.40
N SER A 150 -4.33 7.12 29.13
CA SER A 150 -4.61 8.36 29.85
C SER A 150 -5.46 9.28 29.00
N SER A 151 -6.41 9.97 29.64
CA SER A 151 -7.21 11.02 28.99
C SER A 151 -6.39 12.28 28.69
N ASP A 152 -5.33 12.51 29.46
CA ASP A 152 -4.51 13.72 29.36
C ASP A 152 -3.10 13.40 28.85
N TRP A 153 -2.60 14.27 27.98
CA TRP A 153 -1.24 14.15 27.46
C TRP A 153 -0.22 14.41 28.57
N ASN A 154 0.73 13.48 28.74
CA ASN A 154 1.75 13.54 29.78
C ASN A 154 3.14 13.15 29.26
N ALA A 155 4.16 13.21 30.11
CA ALA A 155 5.55 12.91 29.72
C ALA A 155 5.74 11.48 29.17
N ASN A 156 4.91 10.51 29.57
CA ASN A 156 4.94 9.17 28.98
C ASN A 156 4.43 9.17 27.53
N CYS A 157 3.44 10.00 27.20
CA CYS A 157 2.97 10.19 25.83
C CYS A 157 4.09 10.75 24.93
N ASP A 158 4.87 11.71 25.42
CA ASP A 158 6.01 12.26 24.67
C ASP A 158 7.10 11.21 24.41
N ARG A 159 7.38 10.38 25.42
CA ARG A 159 8.32 9.25 25.29
C ARG A 159 7.83 8.25 24.25
N LEU A 160 6.57 7.83 24.35
CA LEU A 160 5.98 6.85 23.43
C LEU A 160 5.89 7.40 22.00
N LEU A 161 5.51 8.67 21.82
CA LEU A 161 5.51 9.34 20.52
C LEU A 161 6.90 9.30 19.87
N THR A 162 7.94 9.55 20.67
CA THR A 162 9.34 9.48 20.20
C THR A 162 9.72 8.07 19.79
N GLU A 163 9.32 7.06 20.57
CA GLU A 163 9.57 5.65 20.26
C GLU A 163 8.86 5.20 18.98
N ILE A 164 7.58 5.56 18.79
CA ILE A 164 6.83 5.23 17.57
C ILE A 164 7.45 5.93 16.36
N ARG A 165 7.80 7.21 16.44
CA ARG A 165 8.50 7.91 15.34
C ARG A 165 9.83 7.25 15.00
N ALA A 166 10.62 6.89 16.00
CA ALA A 166 11.88 6.19 15.79
C ALA A 166 11.67 4.81 15.13
N PHE A 167 10.62 4.09 15.52
CA PHE A 167 10.21 2.84 14.87
C PHE A 167 9.85 3.06 13.39
N LEU A 168 8.95 4.00 13.09
CA LEU A 168 8.53 4.29 11.72
C LEU A 168 9.70 4.74 10.83
N HIS A 169 10.57 5.60 11.34
CA HIS A 169 11.77 6.03 10.59
C HIS A 169 12.75 4.89 10.30
N ARG A 170 12.88 3.90 11.19
CA ARG A 170 13.69 2.71 10.91
C ARG A 170 13.11 1.90 9.75
N HIS A 171 11.79 1.81 9.65
CA HIS A 171 11.12 1.10 8.57
C HIS A 171 11.10 1.89 7.25
N ASP A 172 11.02 3.22 7.28
CA ASP A 172 11.14 4.10 6.10
C ASP A 172 12.50 3.98 5.39
N ARG A 173 13.60 3.90 6.15
CA ARG A 173 14.96 3.79 5.57
C ARG A 173 15.17 2.52 4.74
N VAL A 174 14.33 1.50 4.93
CA VAL A 174 14.38 0.24 4.20
C VAL A 174 13.50 0.27 2.93
N ARG A 175 12.53 1.19 2.83
CA ARG A 175 11.55 1.26 1.74
C ARG A 175 11.30 2.72 1.34
N ARG A 176 12.03 3.20 0.32
CA ARG A 176 12.01 4.60 -0.13
C ARG A 176 10.58 5.15 -0.35
N ARG A 177 10.27 6.20 0.43
CA ARG A 177 9.22 7.23 0.30
C ARG A 177 8.02 7.05 1.24
N LEU A 178 8.17 7.43 2.51
CA LEU A 178 7.04 7.83 3.34
C LEU A 178 6.72 9.33 3.19
N HIS A 179 5.46 9.65 2.85
CA HIS A 179 4.85 10.93 3.21
C HIS A 179 4.08 10.72 4.51
N VAL A 180 4.51 11.40 5.56
CA VAL A 180 3.69 11.64 6.74
C VAL A 180 2.84 12.85 6.39
N GLU A 181 1.53 12.67 6.20
CA GLU A 181 0.64 13.84 6.13
C GLU A 181 0.72 14.56 7.47
N SER A 182 1.20 15.80 7.38
CA SER A 182 1.28 16.74 8.50
C SER A 182 -0.14 17.05 8.93
N ASP A 183 -0.58 16.44 10.01
CA ASP A 183 -1.81 16.86 10.66
C ASP A 183 -1.56 18.22 11.32
N ARG A 184 -1.94 19.29 10.61
CA ARG A 184 -2.29 20.61 11.15
C ARG A 184 -2.80 21.58 10.08
N LYS A 185 -4.10 21.89 10.19
CA LYS A 185 -4.73 23.23 10.31
C LYS A 185 -6.25 23.02 10.13
N ASP A 186 -7.14 23.42 11.03
CA ASP A 186 -7.13 24.36 12.16
C ASP A 186 -7.92 23.79 13.36
#